data_AF-A0A3A6N5B1-F1
#
_entry.id   AF-A0A3A6N5B1-F1
#
_cell.length_a   1.000
_cell.length_b   1.000
_cell.length_c   1.000
_cell.angle_alpha   90.00
_cell.angle_beta   90.00
_cell.angle_gamma   90.00
#
_symmetry.space_group_name_H-M   'P 1'
#
loop_
_entity.id
_entity.type
_entity.pdbx_description
1 polymer ?
#
loop_
_entity_poly.entity_id
_entity_poly.type
_entity_poly.pdbx_seq_one_letter_code
_entity_poly.pdbx_strand_id
1 'polypeptide(L)'
;MKVWLTTPSELEPLRDASLELLKVIPRSNHLAIHWGMVMAVYPFWADVATQTGRLLRIQGSAAAAHVQRRVREQYGERETVSRAARRVLRSYLDWDVLEEIGEKGIYIAGTPLLIEDPRLTTLLLEASLRARGTDSATLKDLSDSPSLFPFQFEQFRAESLPATSSGLDIIRQGMDEDLVVLRK
;
A
#
# COMPACT_ATOMS: atom_id res chain seq x y z
N MET A 1 16.33 4.34 7.11
CA MET A 1 17.20 5.18 6.25
C MET A 1 16.87 5.03 4.76
N LYS A 2 16.70 3.80 4.22
CA LYS A 2 16.37 3.59 2.80
C LYS A 2 15.06 4.21 2.30
N VAL A 3 14.08 4.43 3.17
CA VAL A 3 12.79 5.01 2.73
C VAL A 3 12.94 6.47 2.27
N TRP A 4 13.67 7.27 3.05
CA TRP A 4 13.69 8.73 2.89
C TRP A 4 15.07 9.33 2.60
N LEU A 5 16.16 8.67 3.00
CA LEU A 5 17.51 9.22 2.91
C LEU A 5 18.38 8.51 1.88
N THR A 6 18.34 7.17 1.85
CA THR A 6 19.13 6.36 0.91
C THR A 6 18.20 5.55 0.01
N THR A 7 17.26 6.26 -0.61
CA THR A 7 16.23 5.70 -1.48
C THR A 7 16.85 5.19 -2.78
N PRO A 8 16.46 4.00 -3.28
CA PRO A 8 16.89 3.54 -4.60
C PRO A 8 16.58 4.57 -5.68
N SER A 9 17.47 4.72 -6.67
CA SER A 9 17.36 5.74 -7.73
C SER A 9 16.02 5.68 -8.46
N GLU A 10 15.51 4.48 -8.72
CA GLU A 10 14.20 4.26 -9.37
C GLU A 10 13.00 4.78 -8.56
N LEU A 11 13.16 5.00 -7.25
CA LEU A 11 12.12 5.46 -6.33
C LEU A 11 12.31 6.92 -5.90
N GLU A 12 13.37 7.60 -6.34
CA GLU A 12 13.61 9.00 -6.00
C GLU A 12 12.49 9.93 -6.48
N PRO A 13 11.93 9.79 -7.70
CA PRO A 13 10.79 10.62 -8.11
C PRO A 13 9.58 10.46 -7.18
N LEU A 14 9.28 9.23 -6.74
CA LEU A 14 8.20 8.96 -5.80
C LEU A 14 8.51 9.55 -4.41
N ARG A 15 9.76 9.44 -3.94
CA ARG A 15 10.22 10.06 -2.68
C ARG A 15 10.07 11.57 -2.72
N ASP A 16 10.54 12.22 -3.77
CA ASP A 16 10.54 13.68 -3.86
C ASP A 16 9.12 14.22 -3.94
N ALA A 17 8.25 13.59 -4.74
CA ALA A 17 6.82 13.88 -4.75
C ALA A 17 6.16 13.68 -3.36
N SER A 18 6.53 12.61 -2.65
CA SER A 18 6.06 12.34 -1.29
C SER A 18 6.49 13.42 -0.29
N LEU A 19 7.75 13.88 -0.37
CA LEU A 19 8.28 14.94 0.50
C LEU A 19 7.62 16.28 0.23
N GLU A 20 7.35 16.63 -1.04
CA GLU A 20 6.59 17.83 -1.37
C GLU A 20 5.15 17.75 -0.85
N LEU A 21 4.51 16.59 -0.97
CA LEU A 21 3.14 16.40 -0.49
C LEU A 21 3.06 16.48 1.05
N LEU A 22 4.05 15.97 1.77
CA LEU A 22 4.15 16.07 3.24
C LEU A 22 4.17 17.52 3.75
N LYS A 23 4.66 18.47 2.95
CA LYS A 23 4.71 19.89 3.33
C LYS A 23 3.32 20.55 3.33
N VAL A 24 2.37 20.02 2.56
CA VAL A 24 1.09 20.68 2.28
C VAL A 24 -0.13 19.90 2.74
N ILE A 25 -0.02 18.59 2.93
CA ILE A 25 -1.17 17.75 3.32
C ILE A 25 -1.35 17.70 4.85
N PRO A 26 -2.59 17.57 5.37
CA PRO A 26 -2.83 17.42 6.80
C PRO A 26 -2.10 16.23 7.41
N ARG A 27 -1.70 16.37 8.68
CA ARG A 27 -0.97 15.31 9.42
C ARG A 27 -1.73 13.98 9.50
N SER A 28 -3.05 14.01 9.50
CA SER A 28 -3.89 12.81 9.47
C SER A 28 -3.60 11.92 8.27
N ASN A 29 -3.11 12.49 7.16
CA ASN A 29 -2.83 11.78 5.93
C ASN A 29 -1.35 11.40 5.78
N HIS A 30 -0.47 11.79 6.72
CA HIS A 30 0.97 11.50 6.63
C HIS A 30 1.23 10.00 6.69
N LEU A 31 0.39 9.24 7.40
CA LEU A 31 0.48 7.78 7.47
C LEU A 31 0.40 7.14 6.07
N ALA A 32 -0.50 7.62 5.22
CA ALA A 32 -0.65 7.13 3.85
C ALA A 32 0.61 7.34 3.01
N ILE A 33 1.25 8.50 3.17
CA ILE A 33 2.50 8.79 2.46
C ILE A 33 3.62 7.86 2.95
N HIS A 34 3.77 7.70 4.26
CA HIS A 34 4.76 6.77 4.83
C HIS A 34 4.49 5.33 4.42
N TRP A 35 3.22 4.91 4.42
CA TRP A 35 2.81 3.59 3.96
C TRP A 35 3.20 3.35 2.50
N GLY A 36 2.86 4.27 1.59
CA GLY A 36 3.22 4.19 0.18
C GLY A 36 4.73 4.05 -0.02
N MET A 37 5.52 4.89 0.66
CA MET A 37 6.97 4.84 0.54
C MET A 37 7.59 3.57 1.13
N VAL A 38 7.10 3.07 2.26
CA VAL A 38 7.56 1.78 2.81
C VAL A 38 7.19 0.63 1.88
N MET A 39 5.98 0.65 1.34
CA MET A 39 5.48 -0.38 0.41
C MET A 39 6.33 -0.44 -0.86
N ALA A 40 6.64 0.71 -1.47
CA ALA A 40 7.46 0.79 -2.68
C ALA A 40 8.92 0.34 -2.43
N VAL A 41 9.52 0.73 -1.30
CA VAL A 41 10.92 0.39 -0.97
C VAL A 41 11.07 -1.06 -0.47
N TYR A 42 10.04 -1.59 0.18
CA TYR A 42 10.04 -2.92 0.79
C TYR A 42 8.78 -3.70 0.36
N PRO A 43 8.76 -4.33 -0.83
CA PRO A 43 7.60 -5.08 -1.32
C PRO A 43 7.04 -6.13 -0.35
N PHE A 44 7.89 -6.72 0.50
CA PHE A 44 7.46 -7.63 1.57
C PHE A 44 6.41 -7.02 2.51
N TRP A 45 6.48 -5.71 2.78
CA TRP A 45 5.43 -4.97 3.50
C TRP A 45 4.10 -5.04 2.75
N ALA A 46 4.11 -4.77 1.45
CA ALA A 46 2.94 -4.84 0.58
C ALA A 46 2.29 -6.22 0.59
N ASP A 47 3.09 -7.29 0.60
CA ASP A 47 2.58 -8.66 0.62
C ASP A 47 1.94 -9.02 1.95
N VAL A 48 2.56 -8.65 3.07
CA VAL A 48 1.96 -8.83 4.40
C VAL A 48 0.65 -8.03 4.51
N ALA A 49 0.64 -6.79 4.01
CA ALA A 49 -0.57 -5.97 3.92
C ALA A 49 -1.64 -6.66 3.07
N THR A 50 -1.26 -7.23 1.92
CA THR A 50 -2.18 -7.94 1.02
C THR A 50 -2.87 -9.10 1.72
N GLN A 51 -2.11 -9.97 2.39
CA GLN A 51 -2.69 -11.13 3.09
C GLN A 51 -3.56 -10.69 4.27
N THR A 52 -3.13 -9.64 4.99
CA THR A 52 -3.88 -9.08 6.13
C THR A 52 -5.19 -8.45 5.66
N GLY A 53 -5.14 -7.53 4.70
CA GLY A 53 -6.30 -6.85 4.14
C GLY A 53 -7.30 -7.81 3.49
N ARG A 54 -6.83 -8.89 2.83
CA ARG A 54 -7.72 -9.95 2.32
C ARG A 54 -8.51 -10.63 3.43
N LEU A 55 -7.84 -11.04 4.52
CA LEU A 55 -8.53 -11.67 5.66
C LEU A 55 -9.51 -10.71 6.32
N LEU A 56 -9.11 -9.46 6.55
CA LEU A 56 -9.99 -8.43 7.12
C LEU A 56 -11.24 -8.20 6.27
N ARG A 57 -11.11 -8.11 4.94
CA ARG A 57 -12.26 -7.96 4.03
C ARG A 57 -13.19 -9.17 4.04
N ILE A 58 -12.67 -10.39 4.14
CA ILE A 58 -13.46 -11.61 4.05
C ILE A 58 -14.19 -11.93 5.36
N GLN A 59 -13.50 -11.81 6.50
CA GLN A 59 -13.97 -12.34 7.78
C GLN A 59 -13.86 -11.34 8.94
N GLY A 60 -13.53 -10.07 8.66
CA GLY A 60 -13.44 -9.00 9.67
C GLY A 60 -12.24 -9.07 10.61
N SER A 61 -11.47 -10.17 10.58
CA SER A 61 -10.32 -10.39 11.46
C SER A 61 -9.16 -11.09 10.73
N ALA A 62 -7.94 -10.83 11.18
CA ALA A 62 -6.72 -11.43 10.65
C ALA A 62 -5.90 -12.06 11.79
N ALA A 63 -5.87 -13.40 11.82
CA ALA A 63 -4.97 -14.12 12.72
C ALA A 63 -3.53 -14.10 12.18
N ALA A 64 -2.56 -13.76 13.03
CA ALA A 64 -1.15 -13.67 12.67
C ALA A 64 -0.62 -14.97 12.05
N ALA A 65 -1.06 -16.12 12.55
CA ALA A 65 -0.68 -17.43 12.03
C ALA A 65 -1.16 -17.65 10.58
N HIS A 66 -2.36 -17.15 10.22
CA HIS A 66 -2.88 -17.26 8.87
C HIS A 66 -2.11 -16.35 7.90
N VAL A 67 -1.84 -15.10 8.31
CA VAL A 67 -1.01 -14.18 7.52
C VAL A 67 0.39 -14.76 7.30
N GLN A 68 1.06 -15.21 8.37
CA GLN A 68 2.39 -15.82 8.29
C GLN A 68 2.43 -17.03 7.38
N ARG A 69 1.42 -17.90 7.45
CA ARG A 69 1.31 -19.07 6.56
C ARG A 69 1.26 -18.64 5.10
N ARG A 70 0.36 -17.72 4.72
CA ARG A 70 0.24 -17.26 3.32
C ARG A 70 1.50 -16.57 2.79
N VAL A 71 2.15 -15.78 3.62
CA VAL A 71 3.41 -15.11 3.23
C VAL A 71 4.54 -16.13 3.05
N ARG A 72 4.59 -17.20 3.86
CA ARG A 72 5.55 -18.30 3.68
C ARG A 72 5.30 -19.11 2.40
N GLU A 73 4.04 -19.33 2.03
CA GLU A 73 3.68 -19.97 0.76
C GLU A 73 4.25 -19.18 -0.44
N GLN A 74 4.32 -17.85 -0.35
CA GLN A 74 4.86 -16.96 -1.40
C GLN A 74 6.40 -16.84 -1.37
N TYR A 75 7.00 -16.71 -0.20
CA TYR A 75 8.43 -16.41 -0.03
C TYR A 75 9.30 -17.63 0.33
N GLY A 76 8.69 -18.80 0.44
CA GLY A 76 9.29 -20.04 0.89
C GLY A 76 9.08 -20.30 2.38
N GLU A 77 9.03 -21.59 2.73
CA GLU A 77 8.61 -22.14 4.03
C GLU A 77 9.63 -21.94 5.17
N ARG A 78 10.36 -20.83 5.20
CA ARG A 78 11.43 -20.54 6.17
C ARG A 78 10.89 -19.86 7.43
N GLU A 79 11.48 -20.17 8.58
CA GLU A 79 11.13 -19.54 9.86
C GLU A 79 11.40 -18.02 9.86
N THR A 80 12.44 -17.59 9.12
CA THR A 80 12.80 -16.17 8.98
C THR A 80 11.69 -15.34 8.35
N VAL A 81 10.96 -15.89 7.39
CA VAL A 81 9.80 -15.25 6.73
C VAL A 81 8.66 -15.06 7.74
N SER A 82 8.36 -16.09 8.53
CA SER A 82 7.35 -15.99 9.60
C SER A 82 7.69 -14.88 10.60
N ARG A 83 8.95 -14.87 11.07
CA ARG A 83 9.42 -13.85 12.01
C ARG A 83 9.38 -12.46 11.40
N ALA A 84 9.70 -12.30 10.12
CA ALA A 84 9.59 -11.04 9.41
C ALA A 84 8.14 -10.55 9.32
N ALA A 85 7.21 -11.42 8.88
CA ALA A 85 5.79 -11.09 8.81
C ALA A 85 5.22 -10.69 10.18
N ARG A 86 5.62 -11.38 11.25
CA ARG A 86 5.24 -11.01 12.63
C ARG A 86 5.71 -9.60 13.00
N ARG A 87 6.93 -9.20 12.62
CA ARG A 87 7.43 -7.84 12.89
C ARG A 87 6.63 -6.79 12.11
N VAL A 88 6.28 -7.08 10.85
CA VAL A 88 5.44 -6.19 10.04
C VAL A 88 4.06 -6.02 10.68
N LEU A 89 3.41 -7.11 11.09
CA LEU A 89 2.13 -7.05 11.80
C LEU A 89 2.23 -6.26 13.12
N ARG A 90 3.36 -6.35 13.83
CA ARG A 90 3.59 -5.53 15.02
C ARG A 90 3.69 -4.05 14.65
N SER A 91 4.38 -3.70 13.56
CA SER A 91 4.42 -2.32 13.08
C SER A 91 3.05 -1.81 12.66
N TYR A 92 2.17 -2.67 12.13
CA TYR A 92 0.79 -2.29 11.82
C TYR A 92 -0.01 -1.93 13.09
N LEU A 93 0.19 -2.66 14.19
CA LEU A 93 -0.36 -2.28 15.49
C LEU A 93 0.23 -0.96 15.99
N ASP A 94 1.55 -0.81 15.92
CA ASP A 94 2.23 0.39 16.41
C ASP A 94 1.88 1.64 15.56
N TRP A 95 1.31 1.46 14.35
CA TRP A 95 0.81 2.51 13.47
C TRP A 95 -0.72 2.69 13.57
N ASP A 96 -1.37 2.01 14.53
CA ASP A 96 -2.82 2.03 14.78
C ASP A 96 -3.68 1.65 13.55
N VAL A 97 -3.09 0.97 12.56
CA VAL A 97 -3.85 0.46 11.40
C VAL A 97 -4.48 -0.90 11.71
N LEU A 98 -3.99 -1.60 12.73
CA LEU A 98 -4.60 -2.80 13.30
C LEU A 98 -4.85 -2.58 14.78
N GLU A 99 -5.84 -3.31 15.31
CA GLU A 99 -6.08 -3.43 16.74
C GLU A 99 -6.04 -4.92 17.13
N GLU A 100 -5.47 -5.23 18.29
CA GLU A 100 -5.45 -6.60 18.83
C GLU A 100 -6.69 -6.82 19.70
N ILE A 101 -7.46 -7.87 19.41
CA ILE A 101 -8.70 -8.16 20.12
C ILE A 101 -8.68 -9.56 20.75
N GLY A 102 -9.13 -9.63 22.00
CA GLY A 102 -9.29 -10.89 22.72
C GLY A 102 -7.95 -11.63 22.88
N GLU A 103 -7.73 -12.62 22.04
CA GLU A 103 -6.54 -13.46 22.08
C GLU A 103 -5.35 -12.84 21.35
N LYS A 104 -4.16 -13.08 21.91
CA LYS A 104 -2.91 -12.59 21.34
C LYS A 104 -2.71 -13.11 19.92
N GLY A 105 -2.48 -12.20 18.98
CA GLY A 105 -2.25 -12.50 17.57
C GLY A 105 -3.52 -12.60 16.72
N ILE A 106 -4.68 -12.17 17.23
CA ILE A 106 -5.88 -11.94 16.42
C ILE A 106 -6.09 -10.43 16.29
N TYR A 107 -6.14 -9.95 15.05
CA TYR A 107 -6.25 -8.54 14.75
C TYR A 107 -7.57 -8.20 14.04
N ILE A 108 -8.07 -7.01 14.28
CA ILE A 108 -9.10 -6.35 13.46
C ILE A 108 -8.51 -5.12 12.78
N ALA A 109 -9.23 -4.59 11.79
CA ALA A 109 -8.89 -3.30 11.21
C ALA A 109 -9.01 -2.21 12.28
N GLY A 110 -8.03 -1.31 12.34
CA GLY A 110 -8.18 -0.05 13.06
C GLY A 110 -9.15 0.88 12.32
N THR A 111 -9.17 2.16 12.73
CA THR A 111 -10.04 3.16 12.08
C THR A 111 -9.66 3.32 10.60
N PRO A 112 -10.60 3.12 9.65
CA PRO A 112 -10.33 3.32 8.23
C PRO A 112 -9.91 4.75 7.94
N LEU A 113 -8.94 4.92 7.03
CA LEU A 113 -8.41 6.23 6.65
C LEU A 113 -8.93 6.59 5.26
N LEU A 114 -9.86 7.55 5.22
CA LEU A 114 -10.42 8.05 3.97
C LEU A 114 -9.39 8.92 3.24
N ILE A 115 -9.19 8.63 1.96
CA ILE A 115 -8.28 9.35 1.06
C ILE A 115 -9.13 10.10 0.03
N GLU A 116 -9.22 11.41 0.23
CA GLU A 116 -9.98 12.34 -0.62
C GLU A 116 -9.07 13.11 -1.58
N ASP A 117 -7.80 13.35 -1.20
CA ASP A 117 -6.87 14.13 -2.01
C ASP A 117 -6.39 13.31 -3.23
N PRO A 118 -6.71 13.72 -4.47
CA PRO A 118 -6.34 12.96 -5.65
C PRO A 118 -4.83 12.76 -5.80
N ARG A 119 -4.01 13.70 -5.30
CA ARG A 119 -2.54 13.59 -5.34
C ARG A 119 -2.05 12.43 -4.46
N LEU A 120 -2.69 12.25 -3.30
CA LEU A 120 -2.39 11.15 -2.38
C LEU A 120 -2.88 9.82 -2.94
N THR A 121 -4.05 9.81 -3.57
CA THR A 121 -4.55 8.64 -4.31
C THR A 121 -3.54 8.21 -5.37
N THR A 122 -3.10 9.12 -6.24
CA THR A 122 -2.11 8.82 -7.28
C THR A 122 -0.80 8.30 -6.70
N LEU A 123 -0.32 8.88 -5.60
CA LEU A 123 0.90 8.46 -4.91
C LEU A 123 0.80 7.04 -4.36
N LEU A 124 -0.34 6.68 -3.75
CA LEU A 124 -0.61 5.34 -3.24
C LEU A 124 -0.73 4.32 -4.38
N LEU A 125 -1.38 4.68 -5.49
CA LEU A 125 -1.48 3.82 -6.67
C LEU A 125 -0.10 3.58 -7.30
N GLU A 126 0.74 4.62 -7.42
CA GLU A 126 2.11 4.49 -7.91
C GLU A 126 2.93 3.58 -7.01
N ALA A 127 2.90 3.82 -5.70
CA ALA A 127 3.58 2.97 -4.73
C ALA A 127 3.14 1.51 -4.80
N SER A 128 1.83 1.27 -4.96
CA SER A 128 1.24 -0.07 -5.09
C SER A 128 1.72 -0.77 -6.36
N LEU A 129 1.74 -0.06 -7.49
CA LEU A 129 2.23 -0.58 -8.77
C LEU A 129 3.73 -0.92 -8.69
N ARG A 130 4.55 -0.02 -8.13
CA ARG A 130 5.99 -0.26 -7.94
C ARG A 130 6.26 -1.45 -7.01
N ALA A 131 5.49 -1.61 -5.94
CA ALA A 131 5.63 -2.74 -5.02
C ALA A 131 5.27 -4.10 -5.65
N ARG A 132 4.40 -4.12 -6.66
CA ARG A 132 4.08 -5.35 -7.44
C ARG A 132 5.24 -5.79 -8.33
N GLY A 133 6.16 -4.89 -8.67
CA GLY A 133 7.24 -5.17 -9.62
C GLY A 133 6.74 -5.33 -11.07
N THR A 134 5.58 -4.76 -11.39
CA THR A 134 5.00 -4.74 -12.74
C THR A 134 4.95 -3.32 -13.28
N ASP A 135 5.13 -3.15 -14.59
CA ASP A 135 5.13 -1.83 -15.22
C ASP A 135 3.72 -1.26 -15.44
N SER A 136 2.69 -2.10 -15.39
CA SER A 136 1.30 -1.68 -15.57
C SER A 136 0.29 -2.54 -14.81
N ALA A 137 -0.88 -1.97 -14.53
CA ALA A 137 -2.06 -2.65 -13.99
C ALA A 137 -3.31 -1.83 -14.29
N THR A 138 -4.49 -2.45 -14.25
CA THR A 138 -5.74 -1.71 -14.38
C THR A 138 -5.94 -0.82 -13.14
N LEU A 139 -6.58 0.34 -13.33
CA LEU A 139 -6.85 1.27 -12.23
C LEU A 139 -7.67 0.60 -11.13
N LYS A 140 -8.65 -0.22 -11.53
CA LYS A 140 -9.50 -1.01 -10.64
C LYS A 140 -8.68 -2.02 -9.84
N ASP A 141 -7.78 -2.76 -10.46
CA ASP A 141 -6.95 -3.74 -9.75
C ASP A 141 -6.00 -3.09 -8.74
N LEU A 142 -5.58 -1.85 -8.99
CA LEU A 142 -4.76 -1.09 -8.06
C LEU A 142 -5.61 -0.54 -6.91
N SER A 143 -6.74 0.12 -7.18
CA SER A 143 -7.61 0.69 -6.14
C SER A 143 -8.24 -0.38 -5.24
N ASP A 144 -8.61 -1.52 -5.81
CA ASP A 144 -9.16 -2.65 -5.07
C ASP A 144 -8.07 -3.50 -4.40
N SER A 145 -6.78 -3.15 -4.54
CA SER A 145 -5.67 -3.93 -4.00
C SER A 145 -5.74 -4.02 -2.47
N PRO A 146 -5.75 -5.24 -1.89
CA PRO A 146 -5.73 -5.39 -0.43
C PRO A 146 -4.46 -4.86 0.24
N SER A 147 -3.37 -4.64 -0.51
CA SER A 147 -2.14 -3.99 -0.03
C SER A 147 -2.35 -2.52 0.40
N LEU A 148 -3.43 -1.89 -0.07
CA LEU A 148 -3.81 -0.52 0.27
C LEU A 148 -4.64 -0.43 1.55
N PHE A 149 -4.87 -1.55 2.25
CA PHE A 149 -5.29 -1.50 3.64
C PHE A 149 -4.34 -0.56 4.43
N PRO A 150 -4.83 0.30 5.34
CA PRO A 150 -6.23 0.50 5.78
C PRO A 150 -6.98 1.60 5.01
N PHE A 151 -6.45 2.06 3.88
CA PHE A 151 -6.98 3.23 3.17
C PHE A 151 -8.23 2.89 2.38
N GLN A 152 -9.17 3.83 2.41
CA GLN A 152 -10.37 3.82 1.59
C GLN A 152 -10.31 5.03 0.67
N PHE A 153 -10.51 4.81 -0.62
CA PHE A 153 -10.53 5.89 -1.59
C PHE A 153 -11.98 6.36 -1.77
N GLU A 154 -12.17 7.67 -1.82
CA GLU A 154 -13.42 8.21 -2.36
C GLU A 154 -13.59 7.75 -3.81
N GLN A 155 -14.82 7.66 -4.32
CA GLN A 155 -15.02 7.31 -5.73
C GLN A 155 -14.32 8.34 -6.62
N PHE A 156 -13.27 7.91 -7.31
CA PHE A 156 -12.49 8.75 -8.19
C PHE A 156 -12.52 8.20 -9.61
N ARG A 157 -12.35 9.08 -10.60
CA ARG A 157 -12.21 8.70 -12.01
C ARG A 157 -10.77 8.91 -12.46
N ALA A 158 -10.33 8.20 -13.50
CA ALA A 158 -9.00 8.41 -14.07
C ALA A 158 -8.69 9.89 -14.37
N GLU A 159 -9.67 10.65 -14.86
CA GLU A 159 -9.50 12.06 -15.20
C GLU A 159 -9.29 12.99 -13.98
N SER A 160 -9.65 12.53 -12.78
CA SER A 160 -9.41 13.27 -11.53
C SER A 160 -8.00 13.08 -10.99
N LEU A 161 -7.27 12.07 -11.47
CA LEU A 161 -5.89 11.85 -11.10
C LEU A 161 -5.00 12.86 -11.83
N PRO A 162 -4.09 13.58 -11.14
CA PRO A 162 -3.24 14.56 -11.78
C PRO A 162 -2.41 13.92 -12.90
N ALA A 163 -2.62 14.36 -14.15
CA ALA A 163 -1.83 13.92 -15.32
C ALA A 163 -0.31 14.18 -15.13
N THR A 164 0.03 15.07 -14.22
CA THR A 164 1.39 15.50 -13.86
C THR A 164 2.00 14.73 -12.68
N SER A 165 1.40 13.62 -12.21
CA SER A 165 2.14 12.72 -11.33
C SER A 165 3.41 12.26 -12.02
N SER A 166 4.55 12.48 -11.39
CA SER A 166 5.86 12.32 -12.01
C SER A 166 6.13 10.90 -12.50
N GLY A 167 5.52 9.88 -11.90
CA GLY A 167 5.80 8.48 -12.18
C GLY A 167 4.68 7.65 -12.81
N LEU A 168 3.50 8.21 -13.12
CA LEU A 168 2.38 7.47 -13.70
C LEU A 168 1.84 8.10 -15.00
N ASP A 169 1.49 7.22 -15.94
CA ASP A 169 0.69 7.51 -17.12
C ASP A 169 -0.61 6.70 -17.08
N ILE A 170 -1.72 7.30 -17.50
CA ILE A 170 -3.01 6.63 -17.59
C ILE A 170 -3.40 6.51 -19.06
N ILE A 171 -3.63 5.27 -19.50
CA ILE A 171 -4.00 4.93 -20.87
C ILE A 171 -5.40 4.33 -20.83
N ARG A 172 -6.35 4.98 -21.49
CA ARG A 172 -7.71 4.43 -21.65
C ARG A 172 -7.69 3.28 -22.65
N GLN A 173 -8.04 2.08 -22.21
CA GLN A 173 -8.21 0.89 -23.04
C GLN A 173 -9.70 0.56 -23.18
N GLY A 174 -10.24 0.73 -24.39
CA GLY A 174 -11.66 0.48 -24.64
C GLY A 174 -12.59 1.49 -23.97
N MET A 175 -13.85 1.11 -23.72
CA MET A 175 -14.88 2.06 -23.29
C MET A 175 -14.80 2.40 -21.79
N ASP A 176 -14.38 1.46 -20.93
CA ASP A 176 -14.46 1.58 -19.46
C ASP A 176 -13.24 1.03 -18.69
N GLU A 177 -12.11 0.74 -19.34
CA GLU A 177 -10.92 0.23 -18.65
C GLU A 177 -9.76 1.24 -18.73
N ASP A 178 -9.30 1.71 -17.57
CA ASP A 178 -8.15 2.59 -17.48
C ASP A 178 -6.92 1.78 -17.05
N LEU A 179 -5.90 1.76 -17.90
CA LEU A 179 -4.61 1.15 -17.61
C LEU A 179 -3.69 2.19 -16.98
N VAL A 180 -3.13 1.88 -15.82
CA VAL A 180 -2.10 2.67 -15.15
C VAL A 180 -0.74 2.08 -15.48
N VAL A 181 0.19 2.92 -15.94
CA VAL A 181 1.54 2.52 -16.38
C VAL A 181 2.59 3.37 -15.66
N LEU A 182 3.69 2.77 -15.23
CA LEU A 182 4.85 3.51 -14.74
C LEU A 182 5.50 4.29 -15.88
N ARG A 183 5.72 5.59 -15.66
CA ARG A 183 6.50 6.41 -16.59
C ARG A 183 7.98 6.02 -16.48
N LYS A 184 8.62 5.79 -17.63
CA LYS A 184 10.05 5.48 -17.74
C LYS A 184 10.93 6.71 -17.64
#